data_AF-A0A5C8TCM1-F1
#
_entry.id   AF-A0A5C8TCM1-F1
#
_cell.length_a   1.000
_cell.length_b   1.000
_cell.length_c   1.000
_cell.angle_alpha   90.00
_cell.angle_beta   90.00
_cell.angle_gamma   90.00
#
_symmetry.space_group_name_H-M   'P 1'
#
loop_
_entity.id
_entity.type
_entity.pdbx_description
1 polymer ?
#
loop_
_entity_poly.entity_id
_entity_poly.type
_entity_poly.pdbx_seq_one_letter_code
_entity_poly.pdbx_strand_id
1 'polypeptide(L)'
;MSRITARAALGSFAIAFVALCAGPASADKIKNPTAVFSGLDKITGRIVSFEVAVDETVQFGALQLTPRVCYTRPPTESAKTTAFLEVDEVTLENKYRRIFTGWMFASSPGLHAIEHPIYDVWLVDCKGGSDIIAEAREQEDVPVMAAKPERKRGTKDATKTVQQVNSAGQVDVEAPRGVPVQPRQKPSRKFFPSNEGPAAAPPQPQQPQSLFDALFR
;
A
#
# COMPACT_ATOMS: atom_id res chain seq x y z
N MET A 1 -5.73 -66.52 -35.08
CA MET A 1 -4.60 -65.66 -34.65
C MET A 1 -4.09 -64.98 -35.91
N SER A 2 -4.01 -63.66 -36.12
CA SER A 2 -4.12 -62.44 -35.33
C SER A 2 -4.50 -61.33 -36.32
N ARG A 3 -5.50 -60.49 -36.02
CA ARG A 3 -5.87 -59.30 -36.83
C ARG A 3 -5.87 -58.08 -35.94
N ILE A 4 -4.71 -57.48 -35.71
CA ILE A 4 -4.59 -56.14 -35.11
C ILE A 4 -3.36 -55.49 -35.74
N THR A 5 -3.56 -54.42 -36.51
CA THR A 5 -2.68 -53.23 -36.64
C THR A 5 -3.16 -52.38 -37.82
N ALA A 6 -2.94 -51.07 -37.76
CA ALA A 6 -3.28 -50.03 -38.75
C ALA A 6 -4.57 -49.22 -38.53
N ARG A 7 -4.83 -48.75 -37.29
CA ARG A 7 -5.67 -47.57 -37.04
C ARG A 7 -5.14 -46.76 -35.84
N ALA A 8 -3.93 -46.21 -35.93
CA ALA A 8 -3.37 -45.43 -34.81
C ALA A 8 -2.33 -44.36 -35.19
N ALA A 9 -2.34 -43.84 -36.44
CA ALA A 9 -1.33 -42.84 -36.85
C ALA A 9 -1.90 -41.49 -37.30
N LEU A 10 -3.22 -41.36 -37.51
CA LEU A 10 -3.83 -40.11 -38.00
C LEU A 10 -4.39 -39.21 -36.87
N GLY A 11 -4.50 -39.71 -35.64
CA GLY A 11 -5.04 -38.93 -34.51
C GLY A 11 -4.02 -38.01 -33.82
N SER A 12 -2.73 -38.32 -33.90
CA SER A 12 -1.70 -37.63 -33.10
C SER A 12 -1.21 -36.31 -33.70
N PHE A 13 -1.41 -36.07 -35.00
CA PHE A 13 -0.94 -34.83 -35.65
C PHE A 13 -1.91 -33.66 -35.45
N ALA A 14 -3.20 -33.92 -35.26
CA ALA A 14 -4.21 -32.87 -35.07
C ALA A 14 -4.11 -32.18 -33.70
N ILE A 15 -3.66 -32.88 -32.67
CA ILE A 15 -3.52 -32.32 -31.31
C ILE A 15 -2.29 -31.40 -31.22
N ALA A 16 -1.22 -31.70 -31.96
CA ALA A 16 0.00 -30.88 -31.97
C ALA A 16 -0.19 -29.53 -32.66
N PHE A 17 -1.10 -29.41 -33.62
CA PHE A 17 -1.34 -28.16 -34.36
C PHE A 17 -2.19 -27.14 -33.57
N VAL A 18 -3.08 -27.59 -32.69
CA VAL A 18 -3.94 -26.70 -31.88
C VAL A 18 -3.15 -25.99 -30.78
N ALA A 19 -2.07 -26.61 -30.26
CA ALA A 19 -1.23 -26.01 -29.23
C ALA A 19 -0.38 -24.82 -29.73
N LEU A 20 -0.18 -24.68 -31.05
CA LEU A 20 0.70 -23.63 -31.61
C LEU A 20 -0.02 -22.28 -31.81
N CYS A 21 -1.34 -22.20 -31.62
CA CYS A 21 -2.13 -20.99 -31.82
C CYS A 21 -2.48 -20.22 -30.51
N ALA A 22 -2.00 -20.68 -29.35
CA ALA A 22 -2.22 -19.98 -28.09
C ALA A 22 -1.18 -18.84 -27.92
N GLY A 23 -1.44 -17.69 -28.54
CA GLY A 23 -0.68 -16.46 -28.28
C GLY A 23 -0.90 -15.94 -26.85
N PRO A 24 0.07 -15.23 -26.25
CA PRO A 24 -0.06 -14.68 -24.91
C PRO A 24 -1.19 -13.64 -24.86
N ALA A 25 -2.14 -13.80 -23.93
CA ALA A 25 -3.12 -12.77 -23.63
C ALA A 25 -2.44 -11.67 -22.80
N SER A 26 -2.37 -10.45 -23.33
CA SER A 26 -1.85 -9.29 -22.59
C SER A 26 -2.99 -8.69 -21.76
N ALA A 27 -2.79 -8.62 -20.45
CA ALA A 27 -3.79 -8.15 -19.49
C ALA A 27 -3.36 -6.80 -18.90
N ASP A 28 -3.27 -5.77 -19.76
CA ASP A 28 -2.81 -4.44 -19.35
C ASP A 28 -3.71 -3.80 -18.28
N LYS A 29 -3.06 -3.26 -17.25
CA LYS A 29 -3.73 -2.68 -16.08
C LYS A 29 -3.34 -1.24 -15.92
N ILE A 30 -4.31 -0.34 -15.78
CA ILE A 30 -4.07 1.10 -15.67
C ILE A 30 -4.08 1.49 -14.19
N LYS A 31 -2.99 2.12 -13.72
CA LYS A 31 -2.91 2.66 -12.36
C LYS A 31 -3.59 4.01 -12.30
N ASN A 32 -4.51 4.16 -11.34
CA ASN A 32 -5.27 5.39 -11.14
C ASN A 32 -4.89 6.03 -9.79
N PRO A 33 -4.71 7.37 -9.74
CA PRO A 33 -4.41 8.10 -8.52
C PRO A 33 -5.63 8.30 -7.62
N THR A 34 -6.85 8.11 -8.12
CA THR A 34 -8.08 8.35 -7.35
C THR A 34 -9.00 7.13 -7.40
N ALA A 35 -9.47 6.71 -6.23
CA ALA A 35 -10.47 5.67 -6.03
C ALA A 35 -11.83 6.30 -5.71
N VAL A 36 -12.90 5.79 -6.32
CA VAL A 36 -14.28 6.25 -6.11
C VAL A 36 -15.02 5.18 -5.34
N PHE A 37 -15.52 5.54 -4.15
CA PHE A 37 -16.28 4.67 -3.28
C PHE A 37 -17.73 5.13 -3.18
N SER A 38 -18.60 4.19 -2.86
CA SER A 38 -19.96 4.45 -2.45
C SER A 38 -20.15 3.89 -1.05
N GLY A 39 -20.65 4.75 -0.15
CA GLY A 39 -20.96 4.42 1.23
C GLY A 39 -22.46 4.48 1.48
N LEU A 40 -23.04 3.41 2.01
CA LEU A 40 -24.40 3.37 2.55
C LEU A 40 -24.35 3.50 4.07
N ASP A 41 -25.09 4.45 4.61
CA ASP A 41 -25.42 4.46 6.03
C ASP A 41 -26.71 3.66 6.24
N LYS A 42 -26.60 2.49 6.90
CA LYS A 42 -27.72 1.57 7.18
C LYS A 42 -28.73 2.16 8.16
N ILE A 43 -28.38 3.19 8.94
CA ILE A 43 -29.28 3.86 9.89
C ILE A 43 -30.13 4.91 9.18
N THR A 44 -29.50 5.73 8.33
CA THR A 44 -30.21 6.81 7.61
C THR A 44 -30.74 6.40 6.24
N GLY A 45 -30.28 5.26 5.70
CA GLY A 45 -30.62 4.78 4.36
C GLY A 45 -30.01 5.62 3.22
N ARG A 46 -29.08 6.52 3.51
CA ARG A 46 -28.46 7.40 2.51
C ARG A 46 -27.22 6.76 1.91
N ILE A 47 -27.11 6.83 0.59
CA ILE A 47 -25.93 6.45 -0.17
C ILE A 47 -25.20 7.72 -0.60
N VAL A 48 -23.90 7.78 -0.35
CA VAL A 48 -23.03 8.87 -0.79
C VAL A 48 -21.86 8.32 -1.58
N SER A 49 -21.50 9.00 -2.66
CA SER A 49 -20.29 8.70 -3.41
C SER A 49 -19.21 9.70 -3.04
N PHE A 50 -18.01 9.20 -2.79
CA PHE A 50 -16.86 10.02 -2.42
C PHE A 50 -15.59 9.51 -3.09
N GLU A 51 -14.67 10.44 -3.31
CA GLU A 51 -13.42 10.19 -4.02
C GLU A 51 -12.28 10.29 -3.03
N VAL A 52 -11.34 9.37 -3.14
CA VAL A 52 -10.21 9.26 -2.22
C VAL A 52 -8.96 9.11 -3.06
N ALA A 53 -7.97 9.98 -2.84
CA ALA A 53 -6.68 9.80 -3.48
C ALA A 53 -5.97 8.56 -2.92
N VAL A 54 -5.18 7.89 -3.76
CA VAL A 54 -4.34 6.79 -3.32
C VAL A 54 -3.37 7.28 -2.24
N ASP A 55 -3.23 6.49 -1.18
CA ASP A 55 -2.49 6.77 0.06
C ASP A 55 -3.04 7.90 0.94
N GLU A 56 -4.20 8.46 0.61
CA GLU A 56 -4.94 9.37 1.47
C GLU A 56 -5.96 8.61 2.32
N THR A 57 -6.20 9.11 3.54
CA THR A 57 -7.23 8.55 4.43
C THR A 57 -8.43 9.49 4.46
N VAL A 58 -9.60 8.96 4.07
CA VAL A 58 -10.88 9.69 4.17
C VAL A 58 -11.78 9.03 5.19
N GLN A 59 -12.55 9.84 5.91
CA GLN A 59 -13.48 9.37 6.93
C GLN A 59 -14.92 9.31 6.39
N PHE A 60 -15.56 8.17 6.56
CA PHE A 60 -16.98 7.94 6.31
C PHE A 60 -17.64 7.41 7.58
N GLY A 61 -18.34 8.28 8.30
CA GLY A 61 -18.93 7.95 9.60
C GLY A 61 -17.85 7.56 10.63
N ALA A 62 -17.94 6.33 11.13
CA ALA A 62 -16.94 5.75 12.04
C ALA A 62 -15.81 5.01 11.31
N LEU A 63 -15.83 4.93 9.98
CA LEU A 63 -14.80 4.23 9.20
C LEU A 63 -13.79 5.22 8.61
N GLN A 64 -12.53 4.85 8.63
CA GLN A 64 -11.44 5.51 7.91
C GLN A 64 -10.94 4.59 6.82
N LEU A 65 -10.99 5.06 5.58
CA LEU A 65 -10.62 4.30 4.40
C LEU A 65 -9.33 4.84 3.82
N THR A 66 -8.37 3.94 3.58
CA THR A 66 -7.08 4.27 2.96
C THR A 66 -6.83 3.35 1.76
N PRO A 67 -7.15 3.78 0.52
CA PRO A 67 -6.79 3.06 -0.69
C PRO A 67 -5.28 3.10 -0.91
N ARG A 68 -4.63 1.95 -1.01
CA ARG A 68 -3.20 1.87 -1.37
C ARG A 68 -2.98 1.76 -2.86
N VAL A 69 -3.94 1.18 -3.56
CA VAL A 69 -3.83 0.89 -4.98
C VAL A 69 -5.21 0.93 -5.61
N CYS A 70 -5.32 1.52 -6.80
CA CYS A 70 -6.54 1.51 -7.61
C CYS A 70 -6.20 1.23 -9.08
N TYR A 71 -6.84 0.22 -9.64
CA TYR A 71 -6.56 -0.30 -10.97
C TYR A 71 -7.81 -0.40 -11.83
N THR A 72 -7.73 0.05 -13.08
CA THR A 72 -8.78 -0.14 -14.10
C THR A 72 -8.22 -0.91 -15.30
N ARG A 73 -9.13 -1.36 -16.17
CA ARG A 73 -8.80 -1.96 -17.47
C ARG A 73 -8.99 -0.95 -18.60
N PRO A 74 -8.22 -1.07 -19.70
CA PRO A 74 -8.48 -0.31 -20.90
C PRO A 74 -9.86 -0.65 -21.48
N PRO A 75 -10.47 0.28 -22.24
CA PRO A 75 -11.82 0.10 -22.78
C PRO A 75 -11.95 -1.02 -23.83
N THR A 76 -10.83 -1.58 -24.27
CA THR A 76 -10.77 -2.73 -25.19
C THR A 76 -11.02 -4.07 -24.50
N GLU A 77 -10.93 -4.12 -23.17
CA GLU A 77 -11.18 -5.32 -22.35
C GLU A 77 -12.48 -5.17 -21.54
N SER A 78 -12.93 -6.25 -20.88
CA SER A 78 -14.03 -6.17 -19.93
C SER A 78 -13.71 -5.19 -18.79
N ALA A 79 -14.66 -4.31 -18.46
CA ALA A 79 -14.52 -3.37 -17.36
C ALA A 79 -14.33 -4.12 -16.02
N LYS A 80 -13.10 -4.09 -15.51
CA LYS A 80 -12.73 -4.68 -14.22
C LYS A 80 -11.91 -3.69 -13.42
N THR A 81 -12.55 -3.09 -12.43
CA THR A 81 -11.88 -2.16 -11.53
C THR A 81 -11.63 -2.83 -10.18
N THR A 82 -10.40 -2.72 -9.69
CA THR A 82 -9.96 -3.35 -8.43
C THR A 82 -9.19 -2.34 -7.59
N ALA A 83 -9.39 -2.36 -6.28
CA ALA A 83 -8.61 -1.53 -5.35
C ALA A 83 -8.15 -2.35 -4.15
N PHE A 84 -6.96 -2.06 -3.64
CA PHE A 84 -6.49 -2.60 -2.36
C PHE A 84 -6.68 -1.53 -1.28
N LEU A 85 -7.33 -1.91 -0.19
CA LEU A 85 -7.82 -1.00 0.82
C LEU A 85 -7.42 -1.46 2.21
N GLU A 86 -7.08 -0.49 3.06
CA GLU A 86 -7.01 -0.65 4.50
C GLU A 86 -8.14 0.18 5.12
N VAL A 87 -8.90 -0.43 6.03
CA VAL A 87 -10.02 0.23 6.69
C VAL A 87 -9.91 0.07 8.18
N ASP A 88 -9.93 1.20 8.85
CA ASP A 88 -9.89 1.31 10.30
C ASP A 88 -11.23 1.82 10.82
N GLU A 89 -11.76 1.19 11.85
CA GLU A 89 -12.90 1.68 12.63
C GLU A 89 -12.40 2.58 13.76
N VAL A 90 -13.04 3.72 13.91
CA VAL A 90 -12.83 4.65 15.03
C VAL A 90 -13.85 4.33 16.11
N THR A 91 -13.37 3.79 17.23
CA THR A 91 -14.25 3.44 18.36
C THR A 91 -14.71 4.68 19.13
N LEU A 92 -15.71 4.51 19.99
CA LEU A 92 -16.18 5.57 20.93
C LEU A 92 -15.07 6.11 21.85
N GLU A 93 -14.06 5.29 22.12
CA GLU A 93 -12.87 5.65 22.90
C GLU A 93 -11.78 6.30 22.05
N ASN A 94 -12.09 6.64 20.80
CA ASN A 94 -11.20 7.25 19.82
C ASN A 94 -9.94 6.42 19.54
N LYS A 95 -10.08 5.09 19.56
CA LYS A 95 -9.04 4.14 19.18
C LYS A 95 -9.28 3.66 17.76
N TYR A 96 -8.19 3.50 17.00
CA TYR A 96 -8.24 2.99 15.64
C TYR A 96 -8.04 1.47 15.66
N ARG A 97 -9.00 0.74 15.09
CA ARG A 97 -8.94 -0.72 14.95
C ARG A 97 -9.09 -1.09 13.48
N ARG A 98 -8.12 -1.83 12.94
CA ARG A 98 -8.22 -2.37 11.59
C ARG A 98 -9.29 -3.44 11.51
N ILE A 99 -10.30 -3.20 10.67
CA ILE A 99 -11.41 -4.14 10.45
C ILE A 99 -11.33 -4.83 9.09
N PHE A 100 -10.66 -4.22 8.11
CA PHE A 100 -10.52 -4.79 6.78
C PHE A 100 -9.18 -4.42 6.15
N THR A 101 -8.57 -5.42 5.51
CA THR A 101 -7.41 -5.25 4.62
C THR A 101 -7.57 -6.21 3.47
N GLY A 102 -7.72 -5.71 2.25
CA GLY A 102 -7.93 -6.60 1.13
C GLY A 102 -8.25 -5.92 -0.18
N TRP A 103 -8.44 -6.76 -1.18
CA TRP A 103 -8.87 -6.37 -2.51
C TRP A 103 -10.37 -6.23 -2.57
N MET A 104 -10.83 -5.17 -3.22
CA MET A 104 -12.24 -4.90 -3.49
C MET A 104 -12.44 -4.76 -5.01
N PHE A 105 -13.58 -5.24 -5.50
CA PHE A 105 -13.88 -5.32 -6.93
C PHE A 105 -15.15 -4.54 -7.26
N ALA A 106 -15.05 -3.57 -8.15
CA ALA A 106 -16.21 -2.76 -8.53
C ALA A 106 -17.29 -3.55 -9.27
N SER A 107 -16.88 -4.54 -10.08
CA SER A 107 -17.80 -5.41 -10.82
C SER A 107 -18.51 -6.43 -9.93
N SER A 108 -18.02 -6.66 -8.72
CA SER A 108 -18.57 -7.67 -7.80
C SER A 108 -18.45 -7.20 -6.34
N PRO A 109 -19.20 -6.16 -5.95
CA PRO A 109 -19.13 -5.60 -4.60
C PRO A 109 -19.38 -6.65 -3.52
N GLY A 110 -20.33 -7.58 -3.73
CA GLY A 110 -20.69 -8.60 -2.75
C GLY A 110 -19.60 -9.64 -2.44
N LEU A 111 -18.47 -9.66 -3.16
CA LEU A 111 -17.37 -10.59 -2.87
C LEU A 111 -16.47 -10.07 -1.73
N HIS A 112 -16.15 -8.77 -1.76
CA HIS A 112 -15.20 -8.15 -0.83
C HIS A 112 -15.56 -6.68 -0.53
N ALA A 113 -16.84 -6.38 -0.32
CA ALA A 113 -17.26 -5.10 0.24
C ALA A 113 -17.00 -5.06 1.75
N ILE A 114 -16.93 -3.84 2.30
CA ILE A 114 -16.87 -3.61 3.74
C ILE A 114 -18.30 -3.61 4.24
N GLU A 115 -18.64 -4.62 5.03
CA GLU A 115 -19.92 -4.74 5.70
C GLU A 115 -19.72 -4.43 7.19
N HIS A 116 -20.01 -3.19 7.58
CA HIS A 116 -20.05 -2.79 8.98
C HIS A 116 -21.52 -2.84 9.48
N PRO A 117 -21.78 -3.07 10.78
CA PRO A 117 -23.16 -3.11 11.30
C PRO A 117 -23.98 -1.83 11.01
N ILE A 118 -23.29 -0.71 10.80
CA ILE A 118 -23.90 0.62 10.56
C ILE A 118 -23.61 1.14 9.15
N TYR A 119 -22.51 0.73 8.52
CA TYR A 119 -22.02 1.33 7.27
C TYR A 119 -21.63 0.26 6.26
N ASP A 120 -22.01 0.43 4.99
CA ASP A 120 -21.47 -0.42 3.92
C ASP A 120 -20.66 0.43 2.97
N VAL A 121 -19.47 -0.06 2.60
CA VAL A 121 -18.64 0.65 1.63
C VAL A 121 -18.16 -0.30 0.56
N TRP A 122 -18.34 0.11 -0.69
CA TRP A 122 -17.85 -0.61 -1.85
C TRP A 122 -17.20 0.31 -2.87
N LEU A 123 -16.28 -0.26 -3.65
CA LEU A 123 -15.61 0.38 -4.77
C LEU A 123 -16.61 0.53 -5.92
N VAL A 124 -16.66 1.72 -6.50
CA VAL A 124 -17.47 2.01 -7.70
C VAL A 124 -16.59 2.09 -8.92
N ASP A 125 -15.50 2.86 -8.85
CA ASP A 125 -14.56 3.01 -9.96
C ASP A 125 -13.19 3.55 -9.51
N CYS A 126 -12.22 3.61 -10.41
CA CYS A 126 -11.00 4.40 -10.24
C CYS A 126 -10.85 5.36 -11.42
N LYS A 127 -10.27 6.53 -11.19
CA LYS A 127 -10.12 7.55 -12.24
C LYS A 127 -8.81 8.33 -12.14
N GLY A 128 -8.50 9.03 -13.22
CA GLY A 128 -7.35 9.93 -13.32
C GLY A 128 -6.03 9.26 -13.72
N GLY A 129 -6.05 7.95 -14.01
CA GLY A 129 -4.87 7.19 -14.39
C GLY A 129 -4.58 7.23 -15.89
N SER A 130 -3.34 7.55 -16.25
CA SER A 130 -2.80 7.39 -17.61
C SER A 130 -1.77 6.27 -17.72
N ASP A 131 -1.33 5.72 -16.59
CA ASP A 131 -0.18 4.82 -16.54
C ASP A 131 -0.63 3.36 -16.76
N ILE A 132 -0.38 2.84 -17.96
CA ILE A 132 -0.63 1.45 -18.32
C ILE A 132 0.56 0.60 -17.84
N ILE A 133 0.33 -0.23 -16.83
CA ILE A 133 1.25 -1.29 -16.42
C ILE A 133 1.03 -2.46 -17.37
N ALA A 134 1.86 -2.52 -18.42
CA ALA A 134 2.06 -3.75 -19.17
C ALA A 134 2.85 -4.72 -18.28
N GLU A 135 2.28 -5.87 -17.95
CA GLU A 135 2.92 -6.85 -17.07
C GLU A 135 4.28 -7.28 -17.66
N ALA A 136 5.35 -6.71 -17.11
CA ALA A 136 6.71 -7.16 -17.38
C ALA A 136 6.93 -8.46 -16.61
N ARG A 137 7.13 -9.55 -17.38
CA ARG A 137 7.85 -10.79 -17.04
C ARG A 137 7.97 -11.08 -15.55
N GLU A 138 7.20 -12.07 -15.11
CA GLU A 138 7.48 -12.90 -13.95
C GLU A 138 9.01 -13.08 -13.79
N GLN A 139 9.58 -12.40 -12.79
CA GLN A 139 10.92 -12.71 -12.34
C GLN A 139 10.79 -14.13 -11.77
N GLU A 140 11.36 -15.12 -12.46
CA GLU A 140 11.58 -16.44 -11.92
C GLU A 140 12.28 -16.27 -10.55
N ASP A 141 11.53 -16.51 -9.48
CA ASP A 141 12.08 -16.73 -8.14
C ASP A 141 13.01 -17.95 -8.25
N VAL A 142 14.29 -17.69 -8.49
CA VAL A 142 15.33 -18.70 -8.37
C VAL A 142 15.35 -19.09 -6.88
N PRO A 143 15.06 -20.35 -6.52
CA PRO A 143 15.02 -20.73 -5.12
C PRO A 143 16.44 -20.65 -4.55
N VAL A 144 16.66 -19.72 -3.62
CA VAL A 144 17.85 -19.70 -2.77
C VAL A 144 17.76 -20.89 -1.82
N MET A 145 18.22 -22.05 -2.26
CA MET A 145 18.57 -23.15 -1.38
C MET A 145 19.96 -23.66 -1.72
N ALA A 146 20.92 -23.30 -0.88
CA ALA A 146 21.71 -24.26 -0.08
C ALA A 146 23.01 -23.60 0.39
N ALA A 147 23.16 -23.50 1.70
CA ALA A 147 24.42 -23.15 2.35
C ALA A 147 25.47 -24.27 2.14
N LYS A 148 26.63 -23.85 1.61
CA LYS A 148 28.05 -24.09 2.03
C LYS A 148 28.56 -25.53 2.28
N PRO A 149 29.80 -25.87 1.84
CA PRO A 149 30.96 -25.75 2.73
C PRO A 149 32.20 -25.05 2.14
N GLU A 150 33.05 -24.56 3.05
CA GLU A 150 34.33 -23.85 2.92
C GLU A 150 35.42 -24.46 2.02
N ARG A 151 36.28 -23.58 1.46
CA ARG A 151 37.72 -23.86 1.30
C ARG A 151 38.60 -22.62 1.47
N LYS A 152 39.71 -22.83 2.20
CA LYS A 152 40.64 -21.87 2.81
C LYS A 152 41.60 -21.16 1.83
N ARG A 153 41.87 -19.89 2.10
CA ARG A 153 43.16 -19.16 1.90
C ARG A 153 42.99 -17.80 2.61
N GLY A 154 43.74 -17.34 3.60
CA GLY A 154 44.99 -17.73 4.23
C GLY A 154 45.69 -16.42 4.59
N THR A 155 45.59 -15.95 5.84
CA THR A 155 46.46 -14.90 6.37
C THR A 155 46.74 -15.19 7.84
N LYS A 156 48.02 -15.22 8.16
CA LYS A 156 48.58 -15.40 9.50
C LYS A 156 48.34 -14.10 10.27
N ASP A 157 47.83 -14.21 11.49
CA ASP A 157 48.40 -13.54 12.66
C ASP A 157 47.85 -14.19 13.92
N ALA A 158 48.74 -14.92 14.59
CA ALA A 158 48.47 -15.56 15.86
C ALA A 158 49.00 -14.65 16.96
N THR A 159 48.12 -14.19 17.85
CA THR A 159 48.49 -13.98 19.25
C THR A 159 47.35 -14.44 20.13
N LYS A 160 47.71 -15.36 21.02
CA LYS A 160 46.89 -16.24 21.85
C LYS A 160 46.11 -15.47 22.92
N THR A 161 44.87 -15.90 23.18
CA THR A 161 44.39 -16.10 24.56
C THR A 161 43.48 -17.33 24.59
N VAL A 162 43.96 -18.37 25.28
CA VAL A 162 43.27 -19.63 25.52
C VAL A 162 42.38 -19.45 26.75
N GLN A 163 41.10 -19.81 26.63
CA GLN A 163 40.19 -19.97 27.77
C GLN A 163 40.71 -21.15 28.61
N GLN A 164 41.24 -20.86 29.81
CA GLN A 164 41.65 -21.87 30.77
C GLN A 164 40.52 -22.03 31.79
N VAL A 165 39.84 -23.18 31.79
CA VAL A 165 38.94 -23.61 32.88
C VAL A 165 39.77 -24.49 33.83
N ASN A 166 39.75 -24.18 35.12
CA ASN A 166 40.47 -24.94 36.15
C ASN A 166 39.63 -26.13 36.67
N SER A 167 40.33 -27.13 37.22
CA SER A 167 39.80 -28.47 37.54
C SER A 167 38.78 -28.56 38.69
N ALA A 168 38.26 -27.43 39.18
CA ALA A 168 37.28 -27.39 40.26
C ALA A 168 35.83 -27.15 39.79
N GLY A 169 35.58 -27.04 38.49
CA GLY A 169 34.22 -27.03 37.93
C GLY A 169 33.39 -25.79 38.26
N GLN A 170 34.02 -24.62 38.46
CA GLN A 170 33.30 -23.34 38.51
C GLN A 170 33.54 -22.52 37.25
N VAL A 171 32.45 -21.95 36.72
CA VAL A 171 32.46 -21.03 35.58
C VAL A 171 32.14 -19.65 36.14
N ASP A 172 33.14 -18.78 36.24
CA ASP A 172 32.93 -17.37 36.57
C ASP A 172 32.34 -16.65 35.36
N VAL A 173 31.07 -16.25 35.47
CA VAL A 173 30.39 -15.42 34.46
C VAL A 173 30.62 -13.95 34.82
N GLU A 174 31.70 -13.37 34.32
CA GLU A 174 31.85 -11.90 34.28
C GLU A 174 30.85 -11.37 33.22
N ALA A 175 29.93 -10.49 33.64
CA ALA A 175 28.91 -9.94 32.75
C ALA A 175 29.55 -9.13 31.60
N PRO A 176 29.05 -9.25 30.36
CA PRO A 176 29.60 -8.50 29.24
C PRO A 176 29.36 -7.00 29.46
N ARG A 177 30.44 -6.22 29.48
CA ARG A 177 30.39 -4.75 29.53
C ARG A 177 29.55 -4.22 28.37
N GLY A 178 28.54 -3.41 28.70
CA GLY A 178 27.63 -2.80 27.75
C GLY A 178 28.36 -1.95 26.70
N VAL A 179 27.87 -2.00 25.47
CA VAL A 179 28.35 -1.18 24.35
C VAL A 179 27.89 0.27 24.57
N PRO A 180 28.76 1.28 24.43
CA PRO A 180 28.35 2.68 24.60
C PRO A 180 27.40 3.09 23.47
N VAL A 181 26.15 3.42 23.84
CA VAL A 181 25.16 4.02 22.93
C VAL A 181 25.55 5.48 22.72
N GLN A 182 25.86 5.86 21.47
CA GLN A 182 26.14 7.27 21.12
C GLN A 182 24.91 8.15 21.39
N PRO A 183 25.10 9.38 21.93
CA PRO A 183 23.99 10.29 22.16
C PRO A 183 23.36 10.73 20.83
N ARG A 184 22.04 10.53 20.73
CA ARG A 184 21.18 10.92 19.62
C ARG A 184 21.32 12.43 19.35
N GLN A 185 21.85 12.80 18.18
CA GLN A 185 21.97 14.20 17.76
C GLN A 185 20.59 14.87 17.73
N LYS A 186 20.50 16.04 18.36
CA LYS A 186 19.29 16.88 18.39
C LYS A 186 19.07 17.47 16.99
N PRO A 187 17.88 17.35 16.38
CA PRO A 187 17.66 17.82 15.01
C PRO A 187 17.81 19.34 14.93
N SER A 188 18.63 19.78 13.99
CA SER A 188 18.88 21.18 13.63
C SER A 188 17.58 21.83 13.13
N ARG A 189 17.01 22.75 13.92
CA ARG A 189 15.92 23.64 13.52
C ARG A 189 16.45 24.67 12.50
N LYS A 190 16.57 24.28 11.24
CA LYS A 190 16.83 25.21 10.12
C LYS A 190 15.66 25.34 9.14
N PHE A 191 14.52 24.70 9.42
CA PHE A 191 13.42 24.61 8.46
C PHE A 191 12.03 24.76 9.07
N PHE A 192 11.90 25.56 10.12
CA PHE A 192 10.58 26.07 10.53
C PHE A 192 10.47 27.52 10.08
N PRO A 193 9.47 27.90 9.25
CA PRO A 193 9.10 29.29 9.10
C PRO A 193 8.76 29.84 10.48
N SER A 194 9.45 30.87 10.92
CA SER A 194 9.06 31.62 12.11
C SER A 194 7.66 32.17 11.83
N ASN A 195 6.66 31.76 12.61
CA ASN A 195 5.41 32.52 12.73
C ASN A 195 5.71 33.80 13.53
N GLU A 196 6.51 34.69 12.95
CA GLU A 196 6.50 36.10 13.32
C GLU A 196 5.37 36.72 12.49
N GLY A 197 4.22 36.93 13.14
CA GLY A 197 3.10 37.61 12.53
C GLY A 197 3.50 39.01 12.05
N PRO A 198 2.87 39.55 10.99
CA PRO A 198 3.22 40.86 10.46
C PRO A 198 3.05 41.94 11.54
N ALA A 199 4.05 42.81 11.66
CA ALA A 199 4.07 43.94 12.57
C ALA A 199 2.80 44.80 12.43
N ALA A 200 2.29 45.30 13.57
CA ALA A 200 1.12 46.17 13.61
C ALA A 200 1.32 47.41 12.72
N ALA A 201 0.33 47.70 11.88
CA ALA A 201 0.33 48.87 11.01
C ALA A 201 0.32 50.18 11.82
N PRO A 202 0.99 51.26 11.35
CA PRO A 202 0.93 52.57 11.99
C PRO A 202 -0.50 53.16 11.94
N PRO A 203 -0.90 53.98 12.94
CA PRO A 203 -2.23 54.57 12.98
C PRO A 203 -2.46 55.51 11.78
N GLN A 204 -3.60 55.35 11.11
CA GLN A 204 -4.01 56.22 10.00
C GLN A 204 -4.37 57.63 10.51
N PRO A 205 -3.99 58.71 9.79
CA PRO A 205 -4.44 60.06 10.12
C PRO A 205 -5.95 60.20 9.92
N GLN A 206 -6.63 60.81 10.90
CA GLN A 206 -8.07 61.07 10.88
C GLN A 206 -8.42 61.96 9.68
N GLN A 207 -9.20 61.41 8.75
CA GLN A 207 -9.77 62.13 7.63
C GLN A 207 -10.95 62.99 8.14
N PRO A 208 -11.02 64.30 7.84
CA PRO A 208 -12.07 65.17 8.34
C PRO A 208 -13.43 64.74 7.75
N GLN A 209 -14.46 64.69 8.60
CA GLN A 209 -15.81 64.25 8.25
C GLN A 209 -16.34 65.01 7.03
N SER A 210 -16.37 64.33 5.89
CA SER A 210 -16.87 64.89 4.64
C SER A 210 -18.37 64.63 4.50
N LEU A 211 -19.12 65.69 4.77
CA LEU A 211 -20.27 66.18 4.00
C LEU A 211 -21.57 65.35 3.94
N PHE A 212 -21.54 64.05 4.24
CA PHE A 212 -22.74 63.19 4.17
C PHE A 212 -23.60 63.21 5.44
N ASP A 213 -23.04 63.54 6.61
CA ASP A 213 -23.81 63.66 7.87
C ASP A 213 -24.61 64.97 7.98
N ALA A 214 -24.42 65.93 7.08
CA ALA A 214 -25.14 67.21 7.05
C ALA A 214 -26.41 67.20 6.17
N LEU A 215 -26.66 66.12 5.43
CA LEU A 215 -27.76 66.03 4.44
C LEU A 215 -28.91 65.10 4.85
N PHE A 216 -28.77 64.34 5.93
CA PHE A 216 -29.78 63.38 6.39
C PHE A 216 -30.11 63.50 7.88
N ARG A 217 -30.14 64.72 8.42
CA ARG A 217 -30.66 65.00 9.76
C ARG A 217 -31.68 66.11 9.76
#